data_AF-A0A3D5ZB70-F1
#
_entry.id   AF-A0A3D5ZB70-F1
#
_cell.length_a   1.000
_cell.length_b   1.000
_cell.length_c   1.000
_cell.angle_alpha   90.00
_cell.angle_beta   90.00
_cell.angle_gamma   90.00
#
_symmetry.space_group_name_H-M   'P 1'
#
loop_
_entity.id
_entity.type
_entity.pdbx_description
1 polymer ?
#
loop_
_entity_poly.entity_id
_entity_poly.type
_entity_poly.pdbx_seq_one_letter_code
_entity_poly.pdbx_strand_id
1 'polypeptide(L)'
;MQLSIKHQESYSRSELLLRAFFGLFYIFIPHLFLLLFCAIWGSILRFIAWWVILFTGRHPESFFEYQVNLLRWNLRLQARILNLSDGYPAFGLSGTDDNTTLEVPYPEKLSRGTHLLKTLFGAIYVILPHVFILYFRAIWGMILNFLSFWSVLFTGSYPKSWHEFQVGTIRWSTRVNLYMGYMSDEYPPFSSKPDVEDEKIESASTE
;
A
#
# COMPACT_ATOMS: atom_id res chain seq x y z
N MET A 1 10.12 6.39 -0.53
CA MET A 1 9.32 5.45 0.31
C MET A 1 9.71 4.05 -0.13
N GLN A 2 10.03 3.19 0.82
CA GLN A 2 10.37 1.81 0.51
C GLN A 2 9.15 0.92 0.73
N LEU A 3 8.68 0.26 -0.32
CA LEU A 3 7.60 -0.74 -0.24
C LEU A 3 8.02 -1.98 -1.01
N SER A 4 8.15 -3.08 -0.27
CA SER A 4 8.44 -4.40 -0.82
C SER A 4 7.48 -5.44 -0.26
N ILE A 5 7.16 -6.42 -1.10
CA ILE A 5 6.50 -7.66 -0.70
C ILE A 5 7.43 -8.76 -1.18
N LYS A 6 7.81 -9.66 -0.27
CA LYS A 6 8.74 -10.75 -0.58
C LYS A 6 8.07 -11.74 -1.53
N HIS A 7 8.66 -11.93 -2.70
CA HIS A 7 8.25 -13.02 -3.59
C HIS A 7 8.74 -14.36 -3.01
N GLN A 8 7.81 -15.27 -2.73
CA GLN A 8 8.14 -16.57 -2.18
C GLN A 8 8.55 -17.55 -3.30
N GLU A 9 9.52 -18.42 -3.02
CA GLU A 9 9.91 -19.48 -3.96
C GLU A 9 8.78 -20.49 -4.19
N SER A 10 8.03 -20.78 -3.12
CA SER A 10 6.87 -21.66 -3.16
C SER A 10 5.71 -21.08 -2.36
N TYR A 11 4.50 -21.27 -2.88
CA TYR A 11 3.24 -20.82 -2.30
C TYR A 11 2.37 -22.02 -1.90
N SER A 12 1.71 -21.89 -0.76
CA SER A 12 0.86 -22.91 -0.17
C SER A 12 -0.48 -23.03 -0.87
N ARG A 13 -0.72 -24.19 -1.50
CA ARG A 13 -1.99 -24.51 -2.18
C ARG A 13 -3.16 -24.60 -1.21
N SER A 14 -2.94 -25.16 -0.02
CA SER A 14 -4.00 -25.30 0.99
C SER A 14 -4.45 -23.93 1.49
N GLU A 15 -3.51 -23.02 1.75
CA GLU A 15 -3.83 -21.65 2.13
C GLU A 15 -4.47 -20.85 1.00
N LEU A 16 -4.03 -21.07 -0.24
CA LEU A 16 -4.69 -20.48 -1.41
C LEU A 16 -6.18 -20.90 -1.48
N LEU A 17 -6.46 -22.21 -1.36
CA LEU A 17 -7.83 -22.73 -1.40
C LEU A 17 -8.66 -22.24 -0.20
N LEU A 18 -8.07 -22.25 1.01
CA LEU A 18 -8.72 -21.75 2.20
C LEU A 18 -9.12 -20.28 2.03
N ARG A 19 -8.23 -19.45 1.49
CA ARG A 19 -8.50 -18.04 1.17
C ARG A 19 -9.58 -17.89 0.10
N ALA A 20 -9.51 -18.69 -0.96
CA ALA A 20 -10.46 -18.61 -2.07
C ALA A 20 -11.90 -18.92 -1.62
N PHE A 21 -12.11 -19.95 -0.79
CA PHE A 21 -13.44 -20.38 -0.37
C PHE A 21 -13.94 -19.69 0.91
N PHE A 22 -13.05 -19.48 1.87
CA PHE A 22 -13.43 -19.00 3.21
C PHE A 22 -12.81 -17.64 3.56
N GLY A 23 -11.86 -17.14 2.78
CA GLY A 23 -11.12 -15.90 3.06
C GLY A 23 -12.02 -14.69 3.26
N LEU A 24 -13.18 -14.66 2.60
CA LEU A 24 -14.20 -13.63 2.85
C LEU A 24 -14.58 -13.54 4.34
N PHE A 25 -14.78 -14.69 5.01
CA PHE A 25 -15.30 -14.75 6.37
C PHE A 25 -14.21 -14.63 7.44
N TYR A 26 -13.02 -15.21 7.23
CA TYR A 26 -11.98 -15.24 8.28
C TYR A 26 -10.85 -14.22 8.07
N ILE A 27 -10.70 -13.65 6.86
CA ILE A 27 -9.75 -12.55 6.58
C ILE A 27 -10.51 -11.27 6.29
N PHE A 28 -11.33 -11.25 5.23
CA PHE A 28 -11.84 -9.98 4.71
C PHE A 28 -12.80 -9.28 5.68
N ILE A 29 -13.86 -9.96 6.12
CA ILE A 29 -14.87 -9.38 7.03
C ILE A 29 -14.25 -8.91 8.36
N PRO A 30 -13.46 -9.72 9.09
CA PRO A 30 -12.86 -9.30 10.36
C PRO A 30 -11.91 -8.12 10.21
N HIS A 31 -11.04 -8.13 9.19
CA HIS A 31 -10.09 -7.04 8.96
C HIS A 31 -10.83 -5.78 8.53
N LEU A 32 -11.80 -5.88 7.62
CA LEU A 32 -12.58 -4.74 7.15
C LEU A 32 -13.33 -4.07 8.31
N PHE A 33 -13.94 -4.87 9.19
CA PHE A 33 -14.67 -4.35 10.35
C PHE A 33 -13.77 -3.51 11.25
N LEU A 34 -12.58 -4.00 11.63
CA LEU A 34 -11.68 -3.24 12.50
C LEU A 34 -10.98 -2.10 11.77
N LEU A 35 -10.57 -2.30 10.52
CA LEU A 35 -9.99 -1.26 9.68
C LEU A 35 -10.96 -0.10 9.46
N LEU A 36 -12.27 -0.34 9.41
CA LEU A 36 -13.27 0.72 9.31
C LEU A 36 -13.13 1.72 10.47
N PHE A 37 -13.10 1.23 11.72
CA PHE A 37 -12.95 2.11 12.89
C PHE A 37 -11.59 2.82 12.89
N CYS A 38 -10.52 2.10 12.57
CA CYS A 38 -9.19 2.70 12.47
C CYS A 38 -9.09 3.73 11.33
N ALA A 39 -9.77 3.53 10.21
CA ALA A 39 -9.82 4.46 9.09
C ALA A 39 -10.66 5.70 9.40
N ILE A 40 -11.75 5.56 10.15
CA ILE A 40 -12.52 6.71 10.65
C ILE A 40 -11.64 7.55 11.57
N TRP A 41 -10.96 6.93 12.54
CA TRP A 41 -10.04 7.64 13.43
C TRP A 41 -8.89 8.28 12.65
N GLY A 42 -8.29 7.55 11.70
CA GLY A 42 -7.26 8.08 10.80
C GLY A 42 -7.75 9.28 9.99
N SER A 43 -9.01 9.29 9.57
CA SER A 43 -9.61 10.40 8.83
C SER A 43 -9.81 11.63 9.72
N ILE A 44 -10.22 11.44 10.98
CA ILE A 44 -10.28 12.52 11.99
C ILE A 44 -8.88 13.10 12.23
N LEU A 45 -7.88 12.25 12.47
CA LEU A 45 -6.49 12.69 12.65
C LEU A 45 -5.96 13.45 11.43
N ARG A 46 -6.26 12.97 10.20
CA ARG A 46 -5.87 13.65 8.96
C ARG A 46 -6.53 15.02 8.81
N PHE A 47 -7.81 15.13 9.20
CA PHE A 47 -8.51 16.41 9.19
C PHE A 47 -7.91 17.40 10.20
N ILE A 48 -7.55 16.95 11.40
CA ILE A 48 -6.85 17.79 12.38
C ILE A 48 -5.44 18.14 11.87
N ALA A 49 -4.71 17.17 11.33
CA ALA A 49 -3.38 17.36 10.76
C ALA A 49 -3.38 18.41 9.66
N TRP A 50 -4.44 18.47 8.84
CA TRP A 50 -4.60 19.50 7.81
C TRP A 50 -4.48 20.92 8.39
N TRP A 51 -5.24 21.22 9.46
CA TRP A 51 -5.15 22.52 10.14
C TRP A 51 -3.77 22.74 10.77
N VAL A 52 -3.20 21.72 11.42
CA VAL A 52 -1.88 21.84 12.05
C VAL A 52 -0.80 22.14 11.00
N ILE A 53 -0.79 21.45 9.87
CA ILE A 53 0.16 21.66 8.78
C ILE A 53 -0.03 23.04 8.16
N LEU A 54 -1.28 23.49 7.98
CA LEU A 54 -1.57 24.81 7.44
C LEU A 54 -0.93 25.93 8.27
N PHE A 55 -1.05 25.86 9.60
CA PHE A 55 -0.52 26.90 10.49
C PHE A 55 0.97 26.73 10.81
N THR A 56 1.44 25.50 11.00
CA THR A 56 2.79 25.21 11.51
C THR A 56 3.78 24.75 10.43
N GLY A 57 3.29 24.25 9.29
CA GLY A 57 4.10 23.60 8.28
C GLY A 57 4.69 22.25 8.72
N ARG A 58 4.20 21.67 9.83
CA ARG A 58 4.68 20.38 10.38
C ARG A 58 3.53 19.41 10.55
N HIS A 59 3.74 18.16 10.16
CA HIS A 59 2.79 17.09 10.41
C HIS A 59 3.01 16.55 11.83
N PRO A 60 2.00 16.44 12.71
CA PRO A 60 2.24 15.83 14.03
C PRO A 60 2.80 14.40 13.90
N GLU A 61 3.89 14.10 14.61
CA GLU A 61 4.60 12.81 14.51
C GLU A 61 3.70 11.64 14.87
N SER A 62 3.00 11.70 16.00
CA SER A 62 2.08 10.64 16.43
C SER A 62 0.95 10.38 15.43
N PHE A 63 0.48 11.42 14.72
CA PHE A 63 -0.55 11.26 13.70
C PHE A 63 0.04 10.63 12.44
N PHE A 64 1.26 11.03 12.06
CA PHE A 64 1.97 10.46 10.93
C PHE A 64 2.23 8.97 11.16
N GLU A 65 2.79 8.60 12.32
CA GLU A 65 3.04 7.21 12.69
C GLU A 65 1.76 6.36 12.68
N TYR A 66 0.66 6.92 13.17
CA TYR A 66 -0.65 6.27 13.09
C TYR A 66 -1.03 5.94 11.64
N GLN A 67 -0.89 6.91 10.71
CA GLN A 67 -1.20 6.68 9.30
C GLN A 67 -0.27 5.65 8.66
N VAL A 68 1.03 5.71 8.96
CA VAL A 68 2.00 4.71 8.46
C VAL A 68 1.62 3.31 8.94
N ASN A 69 1.27 3.16 10.21
CA ASN A 69 0.86 1.87 10.76
C ASN A 69 -0.48 1.38 10.19
N LEU A 70 -1.40 2.29 9.88
CA LEU A 70 -2.64 1.95 9.17
C LEU A 70 -2.36 1.48 7.74
N LEU A 71 -1.44 2.14 7.03
CA LEU A 71 -0.99 1.74 5.69
C LEU A 71 -0.28 0.38 5.72
N ARG A 72 0.56 0.11 6.74
CA ARG A 72 1.20 -1.21 6.95
C ARG A 72 0.16 -2.32 7.15
N TRP A 73 -0.87 -2.06 7.94
CA TRP A 73 -1.96 -3.03 8.10
C TRP A 73 -2.73 -3.25 6.79
N ASN A 74 -3.04 -2.17 6.05
CA ASN A 74 -3.67 -2.31 4.74
C ASN A 74 -2.79 -3.12 3.76
N LEU A 75 -1.47 -2.88 3.75
CA LEU A 75 -0.51 -3.61 2.92
C LEU A 75 -0.51 -5.12 3.24
N ARG A 76 -0.45 -5.48 4.52
CA ARG A 76 -0.53 -6.89 4.95
C ARG A 76 -1.79 -7.55 4.43
N LEU A 77 -2.94 -6.90 4.57
CA LEU A 77 -4.22 -7.42 4.10
C LEU A 77 -4.25 -7.58 2.57
N GLN A 78 -3.84 -6.55 1.83
CA GLN A 78 -3.81 -6.55 0.37
C GLN A 78 -2.90 -7.65 -0.17
N ALA A 79 -1.74 -7.87 0.44
CA ALA A 79 -0.82 -8.95 0.07
C ALA A 79 -1.50 -10.32 0.11
N ARG A 80 -2.40 -10.58 1.08
CA ARG A 80 -3.10 -11.86 1.20
C ARG A 80 -4.28 -11.98 0.25
N ILE A 81 -5.05 -10.90 0.06
CA ILE A 81 -6.21 -10.89 -0.85
C ILE A 81 -5.77 -11.05 -2.31
N LEU A 82 -4.62 -10.47 -2.67
CA LEU A 82 -4.04 -10.58 -4.01
C LEU A 82 -3.12 -11.80 -4.18
N ASN A 83 -3.09 -12.71 -3.20
CA ASN A 83 -2.26 -13.92 -3.20
C ASN A 83 -0.75 -13.66 -3.41
N LEU A 84 -0.26 -12.46 -3.09
CA LEU A 84 1.15 -12.07 -3.21
C LEU A 84 2.01 -12.66 -2.09
N SER A 85 1.39 -13.01 -0.97
CA SER A 85 2.05 -13.71 0.11
C SER A 85 1.09 -14.64 0.85
N ASP A 86 1.64 -15.70 1.39
CA ASP A 86 0.97 -16.66 2.27
C ASP A 86 0.92 -16.17 3.73
N GLY A 87 0.32 -17.00 4.58
CA GLY A 87 0.10 -16.72 5.99
C GLY A 87 -1.10 -15.82 6.24
N TYR A 88 -1.39 -15.63 7.52
CA TYR A 88 -2.51 -14.82 7.98
C TYR A 88 -2.07 -13.38 8.24
N PRO A 89 -2.80 -12.35 7.75
CA PRO A 89 -2.41 -10.97 7.98
C PRO A 89 -2.63 -10.59 9.45
N ALA A 90 -1.55 -10.27 10.17
CA ALA A 90 -1.63 -9.82 11.56
C ALA A 90 -2.53 -8.58 11.70
N PHE A 91 -3.42 -8.62 12.70
CA PHE A 91 -4.32 -7.53 13.05
C PHE A 91 -3.60 -6.36 13.73
N GLY A 92 -4.25 -5.20 13.68
CA GLY A 92 -3.86 -4.04 14.47
C GLY A 92 -2.71 -3.24 13.88
N LEU A 93 -2.52 -2.05 14.44
CA LEU A 93 -1.50 -1.09 14.00
C LEU A 93 -0.08 -1.54 14.35
N SER A 94 0.08 -2.31 15.43
CA SER A 94 1.36 -2.87 15.89
C SER A 94 1.66 -4.26 15.31
N GLY A 95 0.82 -4.79 14.42
CA GLY A 95 1.06 -6.08 13.79
C GLY A 95 2.32 -6.05 12.92
N THR A 96 3.10 -7.12 12.97
CA THR A 96 4.31 -7.32 12.15
C THR A 96 4.06 -8.39 11.09
N ASP A 97 4.87 -8.40 10.05
CA ASP A 97 4.82 -9.40 8.98
C ASP A 97 6.16 -9.48 8.26
N ASP A 98 6.69 -10.69 8.13
CA ASP A 98 8.02 -10.92 7.57
C ASP A 98 8.06 -10.77 6.04
N ASN A 99 6.88 -10.83 5.40
CA ASN A 99 6.76 -10.79 3.94
C ASN A 99 6.40 -9.41 3.40
N THR A 100 6.08 -8.42 4.23
CA THR A 100 5.73 -7.07 3.77
C THR A 100 6.50 -6.01 4.52
N THR A 101 7.15 -5.11 3.79
CA THR A 101 7.88 -3.98 4.36
C THR A 101 7.32 -2.69 3.77
N LEU A 102 7.03 -1.73 4.66
CA LEU A 102 6.66 -0.38 4.29
C LEU A 102 7.36 0.62 5.21
N GLU A 103 8.23 1.42 4.61
CA GLU A 103 8.94 2.51 5.24
C GLU A 103 8.61 3.82 4.54
N VAL A 104 8.05 4.74 5.31
CA VAL A 104 7.69 6.08 4.84
C VAL A 104 8.54 7.06 5.65
N PRO A 105 9.46 7.79 5.00
CA PRO A 105 10.28 8.78 5.69
C PRO A 105 9.38 9.91 6.21
N TYR A 106 9.63 10.33 7.45
CA TYR A 106 8.91 11.45 8.03
C TYR A 106 9.42 12.78 7.47
N PRO A 107 8.55 13.64 6.91
CA PRO A 107 8.97 14.94 6.40
C PRO A 107 9.13 15.96 7.54
N GLU A 108 10.34 16.49 7.75
CA GLU A 108 10.60 17.49 8.81
C GLU A 108 9.82 18.80 8.60
N LYS A 109 9.56 19.15 7.33
CA LYS A 109 8.82 20.36 6.93
C LYS A 109 7.97 20.07 5.72
N LEU A 110 6.78 20.67 5.72
CA LEU A 110 5.85 20.66 4.60
C LEU A 110 5.58 22.09 4.13
N SER A 111 5.53 22.28 2.81
CA SER A 111 5.19 23.53 2.17
C SER A 111 3.70 23.83 2.34
N ARG A 112 3.40 24.93 3.02
CA ARG A 112 2.03 25.43 3.22
C ARG A 112 1.32 25.76 1.90
N GLY A 113 2.06 26.31 0.93
CA GLY A 113 1.53 26.61 -0.40
C GLY A 113 1.15 25.34 -1.15
N THR A 114 2.02 24.34 -1.15
CA THR A 114 1.74 23.03 -1.77
C THR A 114 0.59 22.34 -1.04
N HIS A 115 0.49 22.46 0.28
CA HIS A 115 -0.62 21.92 1.06
C HIS A 115 -1.99 22.48 0.64
N LEU A 116 -2.10 23.79 0.45
CA LEU A 116 -3.32 24.42 -0.06
C LEU A 116 -3.61 24.03 -1.52
N LEU A 117 -2.57 24.00 -2.37
CA LEU A 117 -2.68 23.57 -3.76
C LEU A 117 -3.26 22.15 -3.86
N LYS A 118 -2.74 21.20 -3.06
CA LYS A 118 -3.25 19.83 -2.99
C LYS A 118 -4.70 19.78 -2.55
N THR A 119 -5.06 20.61 -1.56
CA THR A 119 -6.42 20.62 -1.01
C THR A 119 -7.45 21.11 -2.02
N LEU A 120 -7.14 22.20 -2.74
CA LEU A 120 -8.08 22.81 -3.67
C LEU A 120 -8.09 22.13 -5.04
N PHE A 121 -6.91 21.78 -5.55
CA PHE A 121 -6.74 21.33 -6.94
C PHE A 121 -6.27 19.88 -7.06
N GLY A 122 -5.79 19.25 -5.98
CA GLY A 122 -5.22 17.91 -6.02
C GLY A 122 -6.17 16.84 -6.57
N ALA A 123 -7.48 17.03 -6.38
CA ALA A 123 -8.50 16.19 -7.01
C ALA A 123 -8.39 16.19 -8.55
N ILE A 124 -8.11 17.34 -9.16
CA ILE A 124 -8.07 17.51 -10.61
C ILE A 124 -6.67 17.17 -11.15
N TYR A 125 -5.59 17.73 -10.58
CA TYR A 125 -4.25 17.57 -11.16
C TYR A 125 -3.52 16.31 -10.68
N VAL A 126 -3.92 15.70 -9.56
CA VAL A 126 -3.32 14.44 -9.07
C VAL A 126 -4.30 13.29 -9.21
N ILE A 127 -5.44 13.35 -8.52
CA ILE A 127 -6.34 12.19 -8.40
C ILE A 127 -6.86 11.80 -9.77
N LEU A 128 -7.42 12.72 -10.55
CA LEU A 128 -8.00 12.41 -11.85
C LEU A 128 -7.03 11.66 -12.81
N PRO A 129 -5.81 12.16 -13.12
CA PRO A 129 -4.92 11.47 -14.03
C PRO A 129 -4.38 10.14 -13.44
N HIS A 130 -4.11 10.11 -12.14
CA HIS A 130 -3.59 8.90 -11.49
C HIS A 130 -4.63 7.79 -11.40
N VAL A 131 -5.83 8.11 -10.93
CA VAL A 131 -6.94 7.15 -10.82
C VAL A 131 -7.32 6.63 -12.19
N PHE A 132 -7.30 7.46 -13.23
CA PHE A 132 -7.56 7.01 -14.58
C PHE A 132 -6.62 5.86 -15.00
N ILE A 133 -5.31 6.01 -14.83
CA ILE A 133 -4.34 4.98 -15.23
C ILE A 133 -4.35 3.79 -14.25
N LEU A 134 -4.44 4.07 -12.94
CA LEU A 134 -4.53 3.04 -11.91
C LEU A 134 -5.79 2.19 -12.06
N TYR A 135 -6.89 2.75 -12.57
CA TYR A 135 -8.12 2.02 -12.86
C TYR A 135 -7.87 0.91 -13.90
N PHE A 136 -7.26 1.24 -15.05
CA PHE A 136 -6.92 0.22 -16.05
C PHE A 136 -5.87 -0.79 -15.53
N ARG A 137 -4.87 -0.33 -14.76
CA ARG A 137 -3.93 -1.25 -14.08
C ARG A 137 -4.65 -2.17 -13.10
N ALA A 138 -5.64 -1.69 -12.38
CA ALA A 138 -6.40 -2.50 -11.43
C ALA A 138 -7.22 -3.58 -12.15
N ILE A 139 -7.84 -3.26 -13.29
CA ILE A 139 -8.52 -4.25 -14.14
C ILE A 139 -7.54 -5.34 -14.59
N TRP A 140 -6.37 -4.95 -15.09
CA TRP A 140 -5.33 -5.91 -15.46
C TRP A 140 -4.84 -6.73 -14.25
N GLY A 141 -4.65 -6.08 -13.11
CA GLY A 141 -4.25 -6.73 -11.86
C GLY A 141 -5.27 -7.74 -11.35
N MET A 142 -6.57 -7.50 -11.56
CA MET A 142 -7.62 -8.48 -11.23
C MET A 142 -7.53 -9.72 -12.14
N ILE A 143 -7.28 -9.54 -13.43
CA ILE A 143 -7.05 -10.64 -14.38
C ILE A 143 -5.82 -11.44 -13.96
N LEU A 144 -4.70 -10.76 -13.67
CA LEU A 144 -3.48 -11.43 -13.21
C LEU A 144 -3.68 -12.17 -11.88
N ASN A 145 -4.40 -11.59 -10.91
CA ASN A 145 -4.69 -12.27 -9.66
C ASN A 145 -5.52 -13.55 -9.91
N PHE A 146 -6.55 -13.47 -10.76
CA PHE A 146 -7.33 -14.64 -11.13
C PHE A 146 -6.50 -15.72 -11.82
N LEU A 147 -5.62 -15.35 -12.75
CA LEU A 147 -4.70 -16.30 -13.40
C LEU A 147 -3.65 -16.83 -12.43
N SER A 148 -3.19 -16.02 -11.48
CA SER A 148 -2.21 -16.41 -10.46
C SER A 148 -2.75 -17.51 -9.55
N PHE A 149 -4.06 -17.49 -9.25
CA PHE A 149 -4.72 -18.56 -8.50
C PHE A 149 -4.49 -19.91 -9.18
N TRP A 150 -4.75 -20.01 -10.49
CA TRP A 150 -4.54 -21.25 -11.23
C TRP A 150 -3.06 -21.62 -11.34
N SER A 151 -2.19 -20.62 -11.52
CA SER A 151 -0.74 -20.84 -11.53
C SER A 151 -0.27 -21.47 -10.22
N VAL A 152 -0.57 -20.85 -9.08
CA VAL A 152 -0.21 -21.37 -7.75
C VAL A 152 -0.87 -22.71 -7.47
N LEU A 153 -2.14 -22.91 -7.86
CA LEU A 153 -2.84 -24.17 -7.62
C LEU A 153 -2.12 -25.36 -8.29
N PHE A 154 -1.72 -25.21 -9.54
CA PHE A 154 -1.07 -26.29 -10.29
C PHE A 154 0.44 -26.35 -10.03
N THR A 155 1.15 -25.23 -10.09
CA THR A 155 2.62 -25.19 -10.04
C THR A 155 3.17 -24.93 -8.64
N GLY A 156 2.37 -24.38 -7.72
CA GLY A 156 2.84 -23.93 -6.41
C GLY A 156 3.71 -22.67 -6.48
N SER A 157 3.69 -21.95 -7.61
CA SER A 157 4.53 -20.77 -7.85
C SER A 157 3.70 -19.61 -8.39
N TYR A 158 3.88 -18.43 -7.81
CA TYR A 158 3.31 -17.19 -8.33
C TYR A 158 4.26 -16.61 -9.39
N PRO A 159 3.84 -16.35 -10.64
CA PRO A 159 4.74 -15.83 -11.66
C PRO A 159 5.37 -14.47 -11.29
N LYS A 160 6.70 -14.39 -11.32
CA LYS A 160 7.46 -13.22 -10.82
C LYS A 160 7.04 -11.89 -11.47
N SER A 161 6.85 -11.87 -12.80
CA SER A 161 6.43 -10.66 -13.52
C SER A 161 5.03 -10.17 -13.11
N TRP A 162 4.11 -11.08 -12.79
CA TRP A 162 2.78 -10.73 -12.31
C TRP A 162 2.84 -10.19 -10.89
N HIS A 163 3.72 -10.77 -10.05
CA HIS A 163 3.93 -10.31 -8.70
C HIS A 163 4.50 -8.89 -8.70
N GLU A 164 5.56 -8.64 -9.48
CA GLU A 164 6.16 -7.32 -9.68
C GLU A 164 5.14 -6.28 -10.17
N PHE A 165 4.25 -6.68 -11.10
CA PHE A 165 3.18 -5.81 -11.57
C PHE A 165 2.25 -5.39 -10.42
N GLN A 166 1.81 -6.34 -9.59
CA GLN A 166 0.90 -6.09 -8.48
C GLN A 166 1.55 -5.23 -7.39
N VAL A 167 2.77 -5.60 -6.96
CA VAL A 167 3.55 -4.82 -5.99
C VAL A 167 3.79 -3.40 -6.49
N GLY A 168 4.17 -3.25 -7.76
CA GLY A 168 4.38 -1.94 -8.36
C GLY A 168 3.10 -1.11 -8.45
N THR A 169 1.94 -1.74 -8.62
CA THR A 169 0.63 -1.06 -8.58
C THR A 169 0.29 -0.60 -7.16
N ILE A 170 0.52 -1.44 -6.15
CA ILE A 170 0.35 -1.07 -4.74
C ILE A 170 1.27 0.10 -4.39
N ARG A 171 2.56 0.03 -4.74
CA ARG A 171 3.53 1.10 -4.51
C ARG A 171 3.09 2.43 -5.12
N TRP A 172 2.63 2.39 -6.36
CA TRP A 172 2.14 3.59 -7.03
C TRP A 172 0.90 4.16 -6.33
N SER A 173 -0.08 3.32 -6.00
CA SER A 173 -1.27 3.74 -5.26
C SER A 173 -0.92 4.34 -3.89
N THR A 174 0.04 3.74 -3.16
CA THR A 174 0.54 4.26 -1.89
C THR A 174 1.22 5.62 -2.04
N ARG A 175 2.03 5.85 -3.10
CA ARG A 175 2.61 7.18 -3.38
C ARG A 175 1.54 8.25 -3.54
N VAL A 176 0.48 7.95 -4.30
CA VAL A 176 -0.65 8.87 -4.48
C VAL A 176 -1.36 9.11 -3.15
N ASN A 177 -1.56 8.06 -2.35
CA ASN A 177 -2.17 8.17 -1.03
C ASN A 177 -1.34 9.05 -0.08
N LEU A 178 -0.03 8.86 -0.01
CA LEU A 178 0.87 9.66 0.82
C LEU A 178 0.86 11.15 0.42
N TYR A 179 0.89 11.43 -0.89
CA TYR A 179 0.83 12.81 -1.39
C TYR A 179 -0.50 13.48 -1.03
N MET A 180 -1.63 12.82 -1.32
CA MET A 180 -2.98 13.35 -1.03
C MET A 180 -3.36 13.28 0.45
N GLY A 181 -2.64 12.48 1.23
CA GLY A 181 -2.73 12.38 2.69
C GLY A 181 -1.86 13.39 3.44
N TYR A 182 -1.17 14.28 2.73
CA TYR A 182 -0.28 15.31 3.29
C TYR A 182 0.96 14.75 4.00
N MET A 183 1.41 13.55 3.63
CA MET A 183 2.57 12.86 4.20
C MET A 183 3.83 13.01 3.35
N SER A 184 3.73 13.54 2.13
CA SER A 184 4.87 13.89 1.27
C SER A 184 4.53 15.08 0.39
N ASP A 185 5.53 15.93 0.11
CA ASP A 185 5.44 17.04 -0.84
C ASP A 185 5.91 16.72 -2.25
N GLU A 186 6.54 15.56 -2.44
CA GLU A 186 7.00 15.11 -3.74
C GLU A 186 5.84 14.59 -4.58
N TYR A 187 5.65 15.16 -5.78
CA TYR A 187 4.60 14.73 -6.68
C TYR A 187 4.78 13.26 -7.08
N PRO A 188 3.74 12.42 -6.99
CA PRO A 188 3.87 11.00 -7.27
C PRO A 188 4.20 10.78 -8.77
N PRO A 189 5.29 10.07 -9.10
CA PRO A 189 5.61 9.74 -10.48
C PRO A 189 4.57 8.75 -11.05
N PHE A 190 4.30 8.85 -12.35
CA PHE A 190 3.50 7.89 -13.12
C PHE A 190 4.29 6.60 -13.40
N SER A 191 4.76 5.95 -12.34
CA SER A 191 5.64 4.80 -12.41
C SER A 191 5.24 3.78 -11.35
N SER A 192 5.44 2.50 -11.66
CA SER A 192 5.30 1.39 -10.72
C SER A 192 6.63 0.93 -10.14
N LYS A 193 7.75 1.47 -10.61
CA LYS A 193 9.09 1.08 -10.16
C LYS A 193 9.33 1.46 -8.68
N PRO A 194 10.27 0.77 -8.01
CA PRO A 194 10.83 1.23 -6.74
C PRO A 194 11.43 2.64 -6.89
N ASP A 195 11.62 3.33 -5.76
CA ASP A 195 12.35 4.60 -5.79
C ASP A 195 13.85 4.27 -5.99
N VAL A 196 14.65 5.14 -6.64
CA VAL A 196 16.02 4.83 -7.13
C VAL A 196 16.98 4.36 -6.02
N GLU A 197 16.71 4.73 -4.76
CA GLU A 197 17.48 4.28 -3.60
C GLU A 197 17.26 2.79 -3.28
N ASP A 198 16.09 2.23 -3.61
CA ASP A 198 15.75 0.82 -3.40
C ASP A 198 16.51 -0.09 -4.39
N GLU A 199 16.74 0.38 -5.62
CA GLU A 199 17.41 -0.37 -6.69
C GLU A 199 18.88 -0.67 -6.34
N LYS A 200 19.53 0.24 -5.57
CA LYS A 200 20.91 0.07 -5.08
C LYS A 200 21.03 -0.93 -3.92
N ILE A 201 20.02 -1.00 -3.07
CA ILE A 201 20.01 -1.92 -1.91
C ILE A 201 19.71 -3.33 -2.39
N GLU A 202 18.75 -3.48 -3.31
CA GLU A 202 18.40 -4.80 -3.87
C GLU A 202 19.57 -5.38 -4.67
N SER A 203 20.28 -4.58 -5.49
CA SER A 203 21.50 -5.01 -6.19
C SER A 203 22.66 -5.37 -5.27
N ALA A 204 22.81 -4.69 -4.13
CA ALA A 204 23.86 -4.98 -3.15
C ALA A 204 23.57 -6.23 -2.29
N SER A 205 22.32 -6.69 -2.26
CA SER A 205 21.90 -7.91 -1.54
C SER A 205 21.87 -9.17 -2.41
N THR A 206 22.04 -9.01 -3.73
CA THR A 206 22.10 -10.11 -4.71
C THR A 206 23.52 -10.40 -5.23
N GLU A 207 24.53 -9.65 -4.78
CA GLU A 207 25.97 -9.96 -4.90
C GLU A 207 26.50 -10.63 -3.62
#